data_AF-A0A965F0B5-F1
#
_entry.id   AF-A0A965F0B5-F1
#
_cell.length_a   1.000
_cell.length_b   1.000
_cell.length_c   1.000
_cell.angle_alpha   90.00
_cell.angle_beta   90.00
_cell.angle_gamma   90.00
#
_symmetry.space_group_name_H-M   'P 1'
#
loop_
_entity.id
_entity.type
_entity.pdbx_description
1 polymer ?
#
loop_
_entity_poly.entity_id
_entity_poly.type
_entity_poly.pdbx_seq_one_letter_code
_entity_poly.pdbx_strand_id
1 'polypeptide(L)'
;NGGNEETFLGSADLMPRNLDRRIEVVFPVLDEGWRSYLRDHVLRLYLRDTARARALKPDGTYARLSPKRKGELSVDAQQALLAAARSGA
;
A
#
# COMPACT_ATOMS: atom_id res chain seq x y z
N ASN A 1 5.60 -2.32 -17.93
CA ASN A 1 5.60 -1.16 -18.85
C ASN A 1 6.98 -0.71 -19.33
N GLY A 2 8.00 -1.57 -19.41
CA GLY A 2 9.30 -1.19 -20.01
C GLY A 2 9.99 0.05 -19.42
N GLY A 3 9.78 0.36 -18.13
CA GLY A 3 10.27 1.59 -17.48
C GLY A 3 9.25 2.74 -17.38
N ASN A 4 8.11 2.66 -18.08
CA ASN A 4 7.04 3.65 -18.00
C ASN A 4 6.03 3.30 -16.90
N GLU A 5 6.33 3.65 -15.65
CA GLU A 5 5.43 3.36 -14.53
C GLU A 5 4.07 4.04 -14.65
N GLU A 6 3.01 3.24 -14.57
CA GLU A 6 1.63 3.70 -14.51
C GLU A 6 1.05 3.35 -13.14
N THR A 7 0.28 4.26 -12.56
CA THR A 7 -0.44 4.02 -11.31
C THR A 7 -1.92 4.16 -11.59
N PHE A 8 -2.69 3.18 -11.13
CA PHE A 8 -4.14 3.18 -11.21
C PHE A 8 -4.72 3.16 -9.80
N LEU A 9 -5.82 3.86 -9.63
CA LEU A 9 -6.67 3.73 -8.45
C LEU A 9 -8.02 3.16 -8.91
N GLY A 10 -8.62 2.32 -8.09
CA GLY A 10 -9.90 1.73 -8.43
C GLY A 10 -10.58 1.05 -7.27
N SER A 11 -11.86 0.72 -7.49
CA SER A 11 -12.73 0.08 -6.50
C SER A 11 -12.65 -1.45 -6.52
N ALA A 12 -12.14 -2.05 -7.60
CA ALA A 12 -12.08 -3.49 -7.78
C ALA A 12 -10.90 -4.13 -7.04
N ASP A 13 -11.16 -5.30 -6.45
CA ASP A 13 -10.13 -6.29 -6.14
C ASP A 13 -10.01 -7.31 -7.29
N LEU A 14 -8.95 -8.13 -7.28
CA LEU A 14 -8.70 -9.16 -8.29
C LEU A 14 -9.50 -10.44 -8.00
N MET A 15 -10.82 -10.32 -7.90
CA MET A 15 -11.71 -11.47 -7.77
C MET A 15 -12.74 -11.52 -8.90
N PRO A 16 -13.12 -12.72 -9.39
CA PRO A 16 -14.09 -12.86 -10.49
C PRO A 16 -15.39 -12.10 -10.26
N ARG A 17 -15.85 -12.04 -9.00
CA ARG A 17 -17.05 -11.26 -8.64
C ARG A 17 -16.96 -9.79 -9.00
N ASN A 18 -15.77 -9.18 -8.95
CA ASN A 18 -15.56 -7.76 -9.24
C ASN A 18 -15.17 -7.53 -10.71
N LEU A 19 -14.61 -8.54 -11.38
CA LEU A 19 -14.25 -8.45 -12.80
C LEU A 19 -15.43 -8.75 -13.73
N ASP A 20 -16.31 -9.68 -13.35
CA ASP A 20 -17.33 -10.20 -14.27
C ASP A 20 -18.77 -9.78 -13.90
N ARG A 21 -19.02 -9.41 -12.63
CA ARG A 21 -20.39 -9.29 -12.09
C ARG A 21 -20.72 -7.96 -11.43
N ARG A 22 -19.74 -7.09 -11.18
CA ARG A 22 -19.95 -5.78 -10.55
C ARG A 22 -19.56 -4.66 -11.49
N ILE A 23 -20.20 -3.52 -11.31
CA ILE A 23 -19.76 -2.27 -11.92
C ILE A 23 -18.67 -1.71 -11.02
N GLU A 24 -17.46 -1.63 -11.55
CA GLU A 24 -16.28 -1.11 -10.86
C GLU A 24 -15.67 0.03 -11.68
N VAL A 25 -14.94 0.93 -11.01
CA VAL A 25 -14.23 2.04 -11.65
C VAL A 25 -12.75 1.90 -11.37
N VAL A 26 -11.93 2.02 -12.42
CA VAL A 26 -10.47 2.10 -12.35
C VAL A 26 -10.03 3.24 -13.27
N PHE A 27 -9.15 4.10 -12.79
CA PHE A 27 -8.65 5.23 -13.56
C PHE A 27 -7.15 5.46 -13.35
N PRO A 28 -6.45 5.97 -14.37
CA PRO A 28 -5.03 6.28 -14.26
C PRO A 28 -4.81 7.55 -13.45
N VAL A 29 -3.77 7.56 -12.63
CA VAL A 29 -3.24 8.76 -12.00
C VAL A 29 -2.24 9.40 -12.95
N LEU A 30 -2.64 10.47 -13.62
CA LEU A 30 -1.84 11.10 -14.68
C LEU A 30 -0.74 12.01 -14.14
N ASP A 31 -1.05 12.74 -13.08
CA ASP A 31 -0.12 13.68 -12.44
C ASP A 31 1.08 12.94 -11.82
N GLU A 32 2.29 13.40 -12.14
CA GLU A 32 3.53 12.78 -11.67
C GLU A 32 3.77 12.95 -10.16
N GLY A 33 3.33 14.08 -9.60
CA GLY A 33 3.39 14.35 -8.17
C GLY A 33 2.54 13.35 -7.39
N TRP A 34 1.30 13.14 -7.82
CA TRP A 34 0.42 12.16 -7.20
C TRP A 34 0.89 10.71 -7.38
N ARG A 35 1.43 10.34 -8.54
CA ARG A 35 2.06 9.02 -8.74
C ARG A 35 3.22 8.78 -7.77
N SER A 36 4.10 9.77 -7.65
CA SER A 36 5.26 9.68 -6.75
C SER A 36 4.82 9.64 -5.29
N TYR A 37 3.83 10.45 -4.90
CA TYR A 37 3.27 10.42 -3.56
C TYR A 37 2.69 9.04 -3.19
N LEU A 38 1.84 8.48 -4.06
CA LEU A 38 1.22 7.17 -3.85
C LEU A 38 2.26 6.06 -3.75
N ARG A 39 3.28 6.04 -4.62
CA ARG A 39 4.35 5.04 -4.63
C ARG A 39 5.27 5.18 -3.42
N ASP A 40 5.87 6.35 -3.25
CA ASP A 40 7.01 6.54 -2.35
C ASP A 40 6.63 6.87 -0.92
N HIS A 41 5.42 7.40 -0.70
CA HIS A 41 4.91 7.69 0.63
C HIS A 41 3.87 6.66 1.05
N VAL A 42 2.76 6.52 0.33
CA VAL A 42 1.65 5.67 0.79
C VAL A 42 2.02 4.19 0.71
N LEU A 43 2.28 3.66 -0.48
CA LEU A 43 2.54 2.25 -0.70
C LEU A 43 3.82 1.79 0.01
N ARG A 44 4.91 2.56 -0.12
CA ARG A 44 6.19 2.27 0.56
C ARG A 44 6.04 2.16 2.08
N LEU A 45 5.20 3.00 2.70
CA LEU A 45 4.98 2.97 4.14
C LEU A 45 4.20 1.71 4.56
N TYR A 46 3.15 1.33 3.83
CA TYR A 46 2.45 0.06 4.07
C TYR A 46 3.37 -1.16 3.88
N LEU A 47 4.28 -1.13 2.91
CA LEU A 47 5.27 -2.20 2.70
C LEU A 47 6.35 -2.26 3.78
N ARG A 48 6.57 -1.15 4.51
CA ARG A 48 7.52 -1.07 5.63
C ARG A 48 6.86 -1.24 7.00
N ASP A 49 5.55 -1.40 7.05
CA ASP A 49 4.83 -1.57 8.30
C ASP A 49 5.34 -2.82 9.04
N THR A 50 5.72 -2.62 10.30
CA THR A 50 6.16 -3.69 11.20
C THR A 50 5.31 -3.75 12.47
N ALA A 51 4.38 -2.82 12.64
CA ALA A 51 3.49 -2.79 13.79
C ALA A 51 2.24 -3.65 13.56
N ARG A 52 1.64 -3.60 12.37
CA ARG A 52 0.35 -4.18 12.02
C ARG A 52 0.44 -5.25 10.93
N ALA A 53 1.45 -5.19 10.07
CA ALA A 53 1.59 -6.10 8.95
C ALA A 53 1.77 -7.56 9.39
N ARG A 54 1.19 -8.46 8.59
CA ARG A 54 1.38 -9.91 8.69
C ARG A 54 1.80 -10.45 7.33
N ALA A 55 2.85 -11.27 7.32
CA ALA A 55 3.26 -12.00 6.13
C ALA A 55 2.46 -13.30 6.03
N LEU A 56 1.81 -13.50 4.88
CA LEU A 56 1.23 -14.78 4.47
C LEU A 56 2.37 -15.73 4.11
N LYS A 57 2.39 -16.90 4.75
CA LYS A 57 3.34 -17.97 4.47
C LYS A 57 2.79 -18.94 3.40
N PRO A 58 3.65 -19.75 2.77
CA PRO A 58 3.22 -20.74 1.79
C PRO A 58 2.20 -21.77 2.31
N ASP A 59 2.18 -22.02 3.62
CA ASP A 59 1.25 -22.93 4.30
C ASP A 59 -0.11 -22.29 4.63
N GLY A 60 -0.34 -21.03 4.21
CA GLY A 60 -1.57 -20.30 4.48
C GLY A 60 -1.62 -19.63 5.86
N THR A 61 -0.61 -19.83 6.71
CA THR A 61 -0.56 -19.19 8.03
C THR A 61 -0.01 -17.76 7.93
N TYR A 62 -0.34 -16.93 8.93
CA TYR A 62 0.10 -15.55 9.00
C TYR A 62 1.06 -15.34 10.17
N ALA A 63 2.22 -14.73 9.91
CA ALA A 63 3.14 -14.29 10.95
C ALA A 63 3.20 -12.77 11.00
N ARG A 64 3.12 -12.20 12.21
CA ARG A 64 3.27 -10.75 12.40
C ARG A 64 4.70 -10.34 12.05
N LEU A 65 4.84 -9.27 11.28
CA LEU A 65 6.15 -8.68 11.04
C LEU A 65 6.66 -7.99 12.31
N SER A 66 7.97 -7.83 12.40
CA SER A 66 8.63 -7.10 13.47
C SER A 66 9.88 -6.41 12.89
N PRO A 67 10.41 -5.37 13.56
CA PRO A 67 11.67 -4.74 13.15
C PRO A 67 12.76 -5.79 12.97
N LYS A 68 13.53 -5.69 11.89
CA LYS A 68 14.52 -6.72 11.51
C LYS A 68 15.77 -6.64 12.36
N ARG A 69 16.07 -5.46 12.91
CA ARG A 69 17.27 -5.19 13.69
C ARG A 69 16.90 -4.80 15.11
N LYS A 70 17.74 -5.21 16.07
CA LYS A 70 17.62 -4.79 17.46
C LYS A 70 17.78 -3.26 17.55
N GLY A 71 16.81 -2.58 18.15
CA GLY A 71 16.79 -1.13 18.28
C GLY A 71 16.16 -0.39 17.07
N GLU A 72 15.76 -1.09 16.01
CA GLU A 72 14.97 -0.49 14.94
C GLU A 72 13.57 -0.16 15.44
N LEU A 73 13.10 1.05 15.13
CA LEU A 73 11.78 1.51 15.53
C LEU A 73 10.69 0.75 14.77
N SER A 74 9.59 0.46 15.47
CA SER A 74 8.39 -0.08 14.83
C SER A 74 7.72 0.99 13.99
N VAL A 75 7.24 0.59 12.81
CA VAL A 75 6.53 1.44 11.86
C VAL A 75 5.07 1.02 11.83
N ASP A 76 4.17 1.93 12.22
CA ASP A 76 2.72 1.81 12.03
C ASP A 76 2.31 2.75 10.90
N ALA A 77 1.96 2.19 9.74
CA ALA A 77 1.68 2.95 8.53
C ALA A 77 0.48 3.89 8.71
N GLN A 78 -0.57 3.44 9.41
CA GLN A 78 -1.78 4.23 9.58
C GLN A 78 -1.53 5.45 10.48
N GLN A 79 -0.78 5.27 11.57
CA GLN A 79 -0.42 6.38 12.45
C GLN A 79 0.47 7.41 11.72
N ALA A 80 1.45 6.94 10.95
CA ALA A 80 2.32 7.83 10.18
C ALA A 80 1.56 8.60 9.09
N LEU A 81 0.62 7.97 8.37
CA LEU A 81 -0.23 8.66 7.38
C LEU A 81 -1.17 9.67 8.03
N LEU A 82 -1.78 9.33 9.18
CA LEU A 82 -2.63 10.27 9.93
C LEU A 82 -1.84 11.48 10.43
N ALA A 83 -0.61 11.28 10.90
CA ALA A 83 0.26 12.37 11.32
C ALA A 83 0.61 13.28 10.14
N ALA A 84 1.00 12.72 8.99
CA ALA A 84 1.33 13.48 7.78
C ALA A 84 0.14 14.30 7.25
N ALA A 85 -1.06 13.72 7.26
CA ALA A 85 -2.28 14.43 6.85
C ALA A 85 -2.64 15.59 7.78
N ARG A 86 -2.36 15.47 9.08
CA ARG A 86 -2.58 16.53 10.07
C ARG A 86 -1.55 17.65 9.99
N SER A 87 -0.34 17.36 9.51
CA SER A 87 0.73 18.35 9.38
C SER A 87 0.62 19.23 8.13
N GLY A 88 -0.39 19.02 7.27
CA GLY A 88 -0.61 19.85 6.08
C GLY A 88 0.52 19.77 5.05
N ALA A 89 1.14 18.59 4.91
CA ALA A 89 2.12 18.32 3.87
C ALA A 89 1.44 18.15 2.50
#